data_AF-A0A945MQX3-F1
#
_entry.id   AF-A0A945MQX3-F1
#
_cell.length_a   1.000
_cell.length_b   1.000
_cell.length_c   1.000
_cell.angle_alpha   90.00
_cell.angle_beta   90.00
_cell.angle_gamma   90.00
#
_symmetry.space_group_name_H-M   'P 1'
#
loop_
_entity.id
_entity.type
_entity.pdbx_description
1 polymer ?
#
loop_
_entity_poly.entity_id
_entity_poly.type
_entity_poly.pdbx_seq_one_letter_code
_entity_poly.pdbx_strand_id
1 'polypeptide(L)'
;NLDVDGAVMDGLAPRPWSFLVTDHFESGMYQYDDNYAFIHIEDAQRILELGDAITDIHIHVEDIQRAPEIRALLAEEFGYPYSVRDWTQLFPEFFRWIELEKWAIFLALSLIVLVAAFNIMSILVMSVLIKTPEIGILRTIGCTIGEIYRIFVYQGLAIGGIGTLLGCLIGFGLCFVQQRFDLIAIPGDVYFISSLPVDMEVLDFALVALISVIICLATSIYPARKASRLMPVEAIRYIM
;
A
#
# COMPACT_ATOMS: atom_id res chain seq x y z
N ASN A 1 -2.87 -37.55 -52.68
CA ASN A 1 -1.44 -37.32 -52.97
C ASN A 1 -0.91 -36.33 -51.95
N LEU A 2 -0.54 -36.85 -50.79
CA LEU A 2 0.49 -36.36 -49.85
C LEU A 2 0.47 -37.38 -48.71
N ASP A 3 1.23 -38.43 -48.95
CA ASP A 3 1.61 -39.47 -48.02
C ASP A 3 2.47 -38.82 -46.92
N VAL A 4 1.89 -38.67 -45.73
CA VAL A 4 2.56 -38.10 -44.54
C VAL A 4 2.95 -39.23 -43.56
N ASP A 5 2.69 -40.49 -43.92
CA ASP A 5 2.88 -41.64 -43.04
C ASP A 5 4.33 -42.17 -43.03
N GLY A 6 5.22 -41.61 -43.85
CA GLY A 6 6.60 -42.09 -44.01
C GLY A 6 7.70 -41.30 -43.30
N ALA A 7 7.41 -40.17 -42.62
CA ALA A 7 8.44 -39.24 -42.16
C ALA A 7 8.33 -38.77 -40.70
N VAL A 8 7.46 -39.37 -39.89
CA VAL A 8 7.52 -39.19 -38.43
C VAL A 8 8.42 -40.28 -37.86
N MET A 9 9.69 -39.91 -37.76
CA MET A 9 10.77 -40.65 -37.10
C MET A 9 10.29 -41.36 -35.83
N ASP A 10 10.60 -42.66 -35.78
CA ASP A 10 10.59 -43.55 -34.61
C ASP A 10 10.88 -42.80 -33.29
N GLY A 11 9.88 -42.74 -32.40
CA GLY A 11 10.08 -42.50 -30.96
C GLY A 11 9.39 -41.30 -30.30
N LEU A 12 8.81 -40.36 -31.05
CA LEU A 12 8.27 -39.10 -30.47
C LEU A 12 6.86 -38.71 -30.98
N ALA A 13 6.08 -39.64 -31.52
CA ALA A 13 4.67 -39.37 -31.80
C ALA A 13 3.89 -39.28 -30.46
N PRO A 14 3.20 -38.16 -30.17
CA PRO A 14 2.41 -38.05 -28.94
C PRO A 14 1.35 -39.14 -28.94
N ARG A 15 1.31 -39.97 -27.89
CA ARG A 15 0.25 -40.97 -27.73
C ARG A 15 -1.07 -40.23 -27.46
N PRO A 16 -2.04 -40.26 -28.38
CA PRO A 16 -3.29 -39.57 -28.18
C PRO A 16 -4.14 -40.33 -27.16
N TRP A 17 -4.55 -39.65 -26.10
CA TRP A 17 -5.53 -40.15 -25.13
C TRP A 17 -6.85 -39.41 -25.37
N SER A 18 -7.95 -40.14 -25.32
CA SER A 18 -9.29 -39.56 -25.47
C SER A 18 -10.01 -39.53 -24.13
N PHE A 19 -10.60 -38.37 -23.83
CA PHE A 19 -11.38 -38.14 -22.60
C PHE A 19 -12.74 -37.56 -22.97
N LEU A 20 -13.74 -37.87 -22.15
CA LEU A 20 -15.03 -37.21 -22.21
C LEU A 20 -14.99 -35.95 -21.33
N VAL A 21 -15.31 -34.79 -21.89
CA VAL A 21 -15.43 -33.55 -21.12
C VAL A 21 -16.73 -33.62 -20.32
N THR A 22 -16.63 -33.70 -18.99
CA THR A 22 -17.77 -33.75 -18.07
C THR A 22 -18.26 -32.38 -17.62
N ASP A 23 -17.34 -31.43 -17.42
CA ASP A 23 -17.67 -30.08 -16.98
C ASP A 23 -16.57 -29.08 -17.40
N HIS A 24 -16.82 -27.80 -17.15
CA HIS A 24 -15.93 -26.67 -17.36
C HIS A 24 -15.75 -25.93 -16.04
N PHE A 25 -14.57 -25.33 -15.86
CA PHE A 25 -14.31 -24.43 -14.74
C PHE A 25 -13.98 -23.05 -15.31
N GLU A 26 -14.31 -22.02 -14.54
CA GLU A 26 -13.90 -20.65 -14.80
C GLU A 26 -13.20 -20.18 -13.53
N SER A 27 -11.87 -20.08 -13.60
CA SER A 27 -11.11 -19.47 -12.52
C SER A 27 -11.32 -17.96 -12.56
N GLY A 28 -11.47 -17.38 -13.77
CA GLY A 28 -11.56 -15.95 -14.10
C GLY A 28 -10.22 -15.33 -14.57
N MET A 29 -9.17 -16.17 -14.69
CA MET A 29 -7.89 -15.78 -15.29
C MET A 29 -7.79 -16.52 -16.61
N TYR A 30 -7.75 -15.77 -17.70
CA TYR A 30 -7.54 -16.33 -19.03
C TYR A 30 -6.35 -17.30 -19.08
N GLN A 31 -5.26 -16.99 -18.38
CA GLN A 31 -4.07 -17.84 -18.35
C GLN A 31 -4.31 -19.22 -17.71
N TYR A 32 -5.23 -19.34 -16.75
CA TYR A 32 -5.56 -20.62 -16.14
C TYR A 32 -6.64 -21.35 -16.94
N ASP A 33 -7.67 -20.62 -17.36
CA ASP A 33 -8.82 -21.17 -18.07
C ASP A 33 -8.43 -21.74 -19.45
N ASP A 34 -7.43 -21.16 -20.12
CA ASP A 34 -6.96 -21.61 -21.45
C ASP A 34 -5.86 -22.69 -21.38
N ASN A 35 -5.18 -22.86 -20.23
CA ASN A 35 -4.00 -23.75 -20.13
C ASN A 35 -4.15 -24.95 -19.19
N TYR A 36 -5.22 -25.03 -18.39
CA TYR A 36 -5.41 -26.12 -17.43
C TYR A 36 -6.58 -27.01 -17.80
N ALA A 37 -6.40 -28.31 -17.59
CA ALA A 37 -7.45 -29.31 -17.61
C ALA A 37 -7.25 -30.24 -16.41
N PHE A 38 -8.35 -30.68 -15.81
CA PHE A 38 -8.34 -31.58 -14.66
C PHE A 38 -8.80 -32.97 -15.08
N ILE A 39 -8.06 -33.98 -14.67
CA ILE A 39 -8.36 -35.41 -14.89
C ILE A 39 -8.18 -36.17 -13.58
N HIS A 40 -8.65 -37.42 -13.53
CA HIS A 40 -8.44 -38.26 -12.38
C HIS A 40 -6.93 -38.55 -12.19
N ILE A 41 -6.46 -38.59 -10.94
CA ILE A 41 -5.03 -38.77 -10.64
C ILE A 41 -4.49 -40.09 -11.19
N GLU A 42 -5.30 -41.16 -11.16
CA GLU A 42 -4.95 -42.47 -11.69
C GLU A 42 -4.76 -42.47 -13.22
N ASP A 43 -5.54 -41.65 -13.93
CA ASP A 43 -5.40 -41.48 -15.37
C ASP A 43 -4.14 -40.66 -15.69
N ALA A 44 -3.88 -39.59 -14.91
CA ALA A 44 -2.66 -38.80 -15.04
C ALA A 44 -1.40 -39.65 -14.79
N GLN A 45 -1.41 -40.50 -13.76
CA GLN A 45 -0.32 -41.43 -13.44
C GLN A 45 -0.07 -42.43 -14.57
N ARG A 46 -1.13 -42.92 -15.23
CA ARG A 46 -1.02 -43.82 -16.39
C ARG A 46 -0.46 -43.11 -17.62
N ILE A 47 -0.91 -41.88 -17.90
CA ILE A 47 -0.43 -41.09 -19.04
C ILE A 47 1.04 -40.72 -18.89
N LEU A 48 1.45 -40.33 -17.68
CA LEU A 48 2.82 -39.92 -17.37
C LEU A 48 3.74 -41.10 -17.02
N GLU A 49 3.22 -42.33 -17.07
CA GLU A 49 3.96 -43.57 -16.75
C GLU A 49 4.63 -43.54 -15.36
N LEU A 50 3.96 -42.92 -14.37
CA LEU A 50 4.50 -42.68 -13.01
C LEU A 50 4.28 -43.84 -12.03
N GLY A 51 3.46 -44.84 -12.40
CA GLY A 51 3.03 -45.88 -11.46
C GLY A 51 2.25 -45.25 -10.29
N ASP A 52 2.62 -45.58 -9.05
CA ASP A 52 1.99 -45.01 -7.85
C ASP A 52 2.62 -43.67 -7.40
N ALA A 53 3.57 -43.12 -8.15
CA ALA A 53 4.23 -41.86 -7.79
C ALA A 53 3.36 -40.63 -8.10
N ILE A 54 3.60 -39.54 -7.37
CA ILE A 54 2.92 -38.24 -7.52
C ILE A 54 3.98 -37.16 -7.70
N THR A 55 3.71 -36.19 -8.58
CA THR A 55 4.62 -35.09 -8.88
C THR A 55 4.62 -34.01 -7.78
N ASP A 56 3.43 -33.52 -7.41
CA ASP A 56 3.26 -32.41 -6.47
C ASP A 56 2.09 -32.67 -5.52
N ILE A 57 2.22 -32.19 -4.28
CA ILE A 57 1.15 -32.20 -3.27
C ILE A 57 0.81 -30.74 -2.96
N HIS A 58 -0.42 -30.35 -3.24
CA HIS A 58 -0.92 -29.01 -2.93
C HIS A 58 -1.59 -29.02 -1.55
N ILE A 59 -1.11 -28.18 -0.66
CA ILE A 59 -1.66 -28.03 0.69
C ILE A 59 -2.45 -26.73 0.73
N HIS A 60 -3.73 -26.82 1.06
CA HIS A 60 -4.56 -25.64 1.29
C HIS A 60 -4.32 -25.12 2.71
N VAL A 61 -4.05 -23.82 2.82
CA VAL A 61 -3.82 -23.11 4.08
C VAL A 61 -4.93 -22.09 4.25
N GLU A 62 -5.60 -22.09 5.41
CA GLU A 62 -6.70 -21.16 5.70
C GLU A 62 -6.23 -19.69 5.73
N ASP A 63 -5.06 -19.44 6.33
CA ASP A 63 -4.42 -18.13 6.38
C ASP A 63 -3.22 -18.05 5.44
N ILE A 64 -3.40 -17.34 4.32
CA ILE A 64 -2.37 -17.15 3.30
C ILE A 64 -1.09 -16.49 3.86
N GLN A 65 -1.20 -15.65 4.91
CA GLN A 65 -0.07 -14.97 5.53
C GLN A 65 0.84 -15.92 6.31
N ARG A 66 0.32 -17.08 6.73
CA ARG A 66 1.09 -18.12 7.42
C ARG A 66 1.77 -19.09 6.48
N ALA A 67 1.47 -19.05 5.18
CA ALA A 67 2.07 -19.97 4.21
C ALA A 67 3.61 -19.93 4.17
N PRO A 68 4.31 -18.78 4.31
CA PRO A 68 5.77 -18.76 4.38
C PRO A 68 6.31 -19.45 5.65
N GLU A 69 5.63 -19.30 6.79
CA GLU A 69 5.98 -19.97 8.05
C GLU A 69 5.81 -21.49 7.92
N ILE A 70 4.65 -21.94 7.43
CA ILE A 70 4.34 -23.36 7.21
C ILE A 70 5.33 -23.98 6.22
N ARG A 71 5.64 -23.27 5.13
CA ARG A 71 6.66 -23.71 4.19
C ARG A 71 8.01 -23.90 4.87
N ALA A 72 8.44 -22.98 5.73
CA ALA A 72 9.72 -23.09 6.43
C ALA A 72 9.76 -24.36 7.30
N LEU A 73 8.66 -24.63 8.03
CA LEU A 73 8.52 -25.84 8.84
C LEU A 73 8.56 -27.13 7.97
N LEU A 74 7.79 -27.17 6.87
CA LEU A 74 7.77 -28.32 5.97
C LEU A 74 9.10 -28.53 5.24
N ALA A 75 9.79 -27.44 4.89
CA ALA A 75 11.09 -27.52 4.26
C ALA A 75 12.17 -28.09 5.20
N GLU A 76 12.05 -27.81 6.50
CA GLU A 76 12.92 -28.40 7.53
C GLU A 76 12.63 -29.90 7.74
N GLU A 77 11.35 -30.30 7.72
CA GLU A 77 10.95 -31.70 7.96
C GLU A 77 11.21 -32.62 6.76
N PHE A 78 10.84 -32.22 5.55
CA PHE A 78 10.93 -33.08 4.37
C PHE A 78 12.27 -32.95 3.62
N GLY A 79 12.87 -31.75 3.61
CA GLY A 79 14.18 -31.49 3.03
C GLY A 79 14.40 -32.03 1.61
N TYR A 80 15.67 -32.10 1.18
CA TYR A 80 16.04 -32.74 -0.07
C TYR A 80 15.69 -34.24 -0.03
N PRO A 81 15.07 -34.83 -1.09
CA PRO A 81 14.96 -34.33 -2.47
C PRO A 81 13.71 -33.49 -2.79
N TYR A 82 12.87 -33.19 -1.80
CA TYR A 82 11.63 -32.44 -1.99
C TYR A 82 11.87 -30.92 -1.99
N SER A 83 11.05 -30.18 -2.74
CA SER A 83 11.09 -28.72 -2.78
C SER A 83 9.74 -28.16 -2.35
N VAL A 84 9.72 -27.50 -1.21
CA VAL A 84 8.50 -26.86 -0.69
C VAL A 84 8.48 -25.40 -1.17
N ARG A 85 7.45 -25.06 -1.97
CA ARG A 85 7.21 -23.72 -2.50
C ARG A 85 5.87 -23.20 -1.97
N ASP A 86 5.79 -21.90 -1.76
CA ASP A 86 4.57 -21.20 -1.36
C ASP A 86 4.18 -20.16 -2.42
N TRP A 87 2.99 -19.57 -2.27
CA TRP A 87 2.42 -18.60 -3.20
C TRP A 87 3.33 -17.38 -3.46
N THR A 88 4.15 -16.96 -2.49
CA THR A 88 5.10 -15.84 -2.67
C THR A 88 6.23 -16.18 -3.64
N GLN A 89 6.60 -17.46 -3.75
CA GLN A 89 7.64 -17.94 -4.67
C GLN A 89 7.10 -18.35 -6.04
N LEU A 90 5.81 -18.65 -6.14
CA LEU A 90 5.18 -19.01 -7.42
C LEU A 90 5.04 -17.78 -8.33
N PHE A 91 4.91 -16.57 -7.78
CA PHE A 91 4.74 -15.33 -8.55
C PHE A 91 5.72 -14.21 -8.13
N PRO A 92 7.04 -14.45 -8.15
CA PRO A 92 8.02 -13.52 -7.59
C PRO A 92 8.05 -12.19 -8.34
N GLU A 93 7.79 -12.20 -9.64
CA GLU A 93 7.70 -10.97 -10.42
C GLU A 93 6.54 -10.11 -9.94
N PHE A 94 5.34 -10.68 -9.79
CA PHE A 94 4.14 -9.97 -9.34
C PHE A 94 4.35 -9.26 -7.99
N PHE A 95 4.96 -9.93 -7.01
CA PHE A 95 5.30 -9.30 -5.72
C PHE A 95 6.29 -8.17 -5.85
N ARG A 96 7.33 -8.33 -6.69
CA ARG A 96 8.31 -7.28 -6.94
C ARG A 96 7.66 -6.05 -7.58
N TRP A 97 6.71 -6.23 -8.51
CA TRP A 97 5.96 -5.12 -9.09
C TRP A 97 5.13 -4.39 -8.03
N ILE A 98 4.39 -5.13 -7.18
CA ILE A 98 3.61 -4.55 -6.07
C ILE A 98 4.50 -3.78 -5.08
N GLU A 99 5.66 -4.32 -4.74
CA GLU A 99 6.58 -3.68 -3.81
C GLU A 99 7.12 -2.36 -4.36
N LEU A 100 7.54 -2.36 -5.65
CA LEU A 100 7.98 -1.15 -6.33
C LEU A 100 6.89 -0.08 -6.39
N GLU A 101 5.64 -0.49 -6.65
CA GLU A 101 4.49 0.43 -6.66
C GLU A 101 4.23 1.04 -5.28
N LYS A 102 4.28 0.22 -4.21
CA LYS A 102 4.16 0.72 -2.82
C LYS A 102 5.23 1.77 -2.51
N TRP A 103 6.48 1.54 -2.93
CA TRP A 103 7.56 2.50 -2.75
C TRP A 103 7.33 3.80 -3.53
N ALA A 104 6.82 3.72 -4.76
CA ALA A 104 6.50 4.89 -5.57
C ALA A 104 5.40 5.75 -4.91
N ILE A 105 4.33 5.12 -4.42
CA ILE A 105 3.24 5.81 -3.71
C ILE A 105 3.76 6.43 -2.41
N PHE A 106 4.56 5.69 -1.63
CA PHE A 106 5.17 6.20 -0.40
C PHE A 106 6.01 7.45 -0.66
N LEU A 107 6.87 7.42 -1.68
CA LEU A 107 7.71 8.56 -2.06
C LEU A 107 6.85 9.76 -2.48
N ALA A 108 5.85 9.55 -3.34
CA ALA A 108 4.95 10.60 -3.79
C ALA A 108 4.19 11.26 -2.63
N LEU A 109 3.59 10.46 -1.74
CA LEU A 109 2.88 10.96 -0.56
C LEU A 109 3.82 11.72 0.38
N SER A 110 5.02 11.19 0.62
CA SER A 110 6.01 11.87 1.47
C SER A 110 6.38 13.25 0.93
N LEU A 111 6.50 13.40 -0.39
CA LEU A 111 6.82 14.68 -1.03
C LEU A 111 5.67 15.67 -0.88
N ILE A 112 4.43 15.22 -1.08
CA ILE A 112 3.23 16.06 -0.87
C ILE A 112 3.16 16.55 0.58
N VAL A 113 3.39 15.65 1.54
CA VAL A 113 3.42 16.00 2.97
C VAL A 113 4.54 16.98 3.28
N LEU A 114 5.73 16.79 2.71
CA LEU A 114 6.86 17.70 2.88
C LEU A 114 6.55 19.10 2.34
N VAL A 115 5.97 19.19 1.14
CA VAL A 115 5.55 20.46 0.52
C VAL A 115 4.48 21.14 1.38
N ALA A 116 3.50 20.39 1.89
CA ALA A 116 2.48 20.89 2.79
C ALA A 116 3.07 21.43 4.11
N ALA A 117 4.03 20.72 4.70
CA ALA A 117 4.73 21.16 5.90
C ALA A 117 5.49 22.48 5.66
N PHE A 118 6.21 22.61 4.55
CA PHE A 118 6.86 23.88 4.18
C PHE A 118 5.87 25.02 3.94
N ASN A 119 4.70 24.71 3.39
CA ASN A 119 3.64 25.69 3.20
C ASN A 119 3.13 26.23 4.55
N ILE A 120 2.82 25.35 5.51
CA ILE A 120 2.42 25.73 6.87
C ILE A 120 3.53 26.55 7.54
N MET A 121 4.79 26.13 7.41
CA MET A 121 5.94 26.89 7.95
C MET A 121 5.94 28.32 7.40
N SER A 122 5.78 28.47 6.09
CA SER A 122 5.81 29.76 5.40
C SER A 122 4.68 30.67 5.87
N ILE A 123 3.48 30.13 6.03
CA ILE A 123 2.31 30.86 6.55
C ILE A 123 2.57 31.31 8.00
N LEU A 124 3.08 30.43 8.85
CA LEU A 124 3.37 30.77 10.25
C LEU A 124 4.48 31.83 10.35
N VAL A 125 5.58 31.71 9.60
CA VAL A 125 6.63 32.73 9.55
C VAL A 125 6.07 34.07 9.07
N MET A 126 5.26 34.06 8.01
CA MET A 126 4.64 35.29 7.50
C MET A 126 3.69 35.91 8.53
N SER A 127 2.89 35.10 9.22
CA SER A 127 2.00 35.55 10.29
C SER A 127 2.77 36.23 11.41
N VAL A 128 3.92 35.69 11.80
CA VAL A 128 4.82 36.31 12.78
C VAL A 128 5.31 37.68 12.30
N LEU A 129 5.78 37.78 11.06
CA LEU A 129 6.31 39.02 10.50
C LEU A 129 5.26 40.12 10.46
N ILE A 130 4.05 39.81 9.98
CA ILE A 130 2.91 40.75 9.94
C ILE A 130 2.54 41.22 11.36
N LYS A 131 2.61 40.30 12.33
CA LYS A 131 2.18 40.54 13.72
C LYS A 131 3.29 41.08 14.63
N THR A 132 4.48 41.37 14.09
CA THR A 132 5.63 41.88 14.86
C THR A 132 5.31 43.12 15.71
N PRO A 133 4.55 44.14 15.22
CA PRO A 133 4.12 45.28 16.03
C PRO A 133 3.32 44.88 17.28
N GLU A 134 2.38 43.95 17.12
CA GLU A 134 1.49 43.47 18.18
C GLU A 134 2.28 42.65 19.22
N ILE A 135 3.26 41.86 18.78
CA ILE A 135 4.22 41.15 19.64
C ILE A 135 5.02 42.17 20.48
N GLY A 136 5.45 43.28 19.88
CA GLY A 136 6.16 44.36 20.57
C GLY A 136 5.33 44.98 21.70
N ILE A 137 4.05 45.26 21.44
CA ILE A 137 3.11 45.77 22.46
C ILE A 137 2.88 44.75 23.57
N LEU A 138 2.71 43.47 23.25
CA LEU A 138 2.58 42.42 24.27
C LEU A 138 3.82 42.34 25.16
N ARG A 139 5.01 42.48 24.58
CA ARG A 139 6.28 42.50 25.32
C ARG A 139 6.41 43.70 26.24
N THR A 140 5.89 44.87 25.87
CA THR A 140 5.94 46.08 26.73
C THR A 140 4.94 46.02 27.88
N ILE A 141 3.82 45.30 27.73
CA ILE A 141 2.83 45.07 28.79
C ILE A 141 3.30 43.97 29.78
N GLY A 142 4.42 43.28 29.49
CA GLY A 142 5.07 42.33 30.39
C GLY A 142 5.01 40.87 29.95
N CYS A 143 4.53 40.58 28.75
CA CYS A 143 4.43 39.21 28.23
C CYS A 143 5.82 38.58 28.04
N THR A 144 5.98 37.36 28.51
CA THR A 144 7.24 36.61 28.46
C THR A 144 7.46 35.97 27.08
N ILE A 145 8.71 35.66 26.77
CA ILE A 145 9.11 34.93 25.56
C ILE A 145 8.36 33.59 25.44
N GLY A 146 8.14 32.92 26.57
CA GLY A 146 7.43 31.64 26.64
C GLY A 146 5.94 31.75 26.33
N GLU A 147 5.28 32.83 26.73
CA GLU A 147 3.86 33.06 26.44
C GLU A 147 3.65 33.32 24.94
N ILE A 148 4.51 34.13 24.32
CA ILE A 148 4.46 34.38 22.87
C ILE A 148 4.76 33.10 22.10
N TYR A 149 5.74 32.31 22.54
CA TYR A 149 6.03 31.01 21.95
C TYR A 149 4.79 30.08 21.97
N ARG A 150 4.09 30.00 23.12
CA ARG A 150 2.88 29.17 23.27
C ARG A 150 1.76 29.59 22.32
N ILE A 151 1.55 30.90 22.12
CA ILE A 151 0.52 31.39 21.19
C ILE A 151 0.75 30.83 19.78
N PHE A 152 1.97 30.91 19.27
CA PHE A 152 2.28 30.41 17.92
C PHE A 152 2.26 28.87 17.83
N VAL A 153 2.65 28.16 18.89
CA VAL A 153 2.49 26.70 18.96
C VAL A 153 1.01 26.31 18.94
N TYR A 154 0.15 26.98 19.71
CA TYR A 154 -1.29 26.73 19.69
C TYR A 154 -1.94 27.09 18.36
N GLN A 155 -1.48 28.14 17.68
CA GLN A 155 -1.92 28.47 16.33
C GLN A 155 -1.56 27.35 15.34
N GLY A 156 -0.32 26.83 15.40
CA GLY A 156 0.12 25.69 14.61
C GLY A 156 -0.70 24.42 14.90
N LEU A 157 -0.95 24.14 16.18
CA LEU A 157 -1.78 23.00 16.61
C LEU A 157 -3.23 23.14 16.16
N ALA A 158 -3.80 24.35 16.20
CA ALA A 158 -5.18 24.59 15.74
C ALA A 158 -5.31 24.38 14.23
N ILE A 159 -4.38 24.93 13.44
CA ILE A 159 -4.34 24.73 11.98
C ILE A 159 -4.17 23.24 11.66
N GLY A 160 -3.21 22.59 12.31
CA GLY A 160 -2.95 21.16 12.15
C GLY A 160 -4.17 20.31 12.53
N GLY A 161 -4.73 20.53 13.72
CA GLY A 161 -5.87 19.76 14.23
C GLY A 161 -7.12 19.91 13.38
N ILE A 162 -7.46 21.12 12.94
CA ILE A 162 -8.59 21.34 12.03
C ILE A 162 -8.33 20.68 10.67
N GLY A 163 -7.10 20.82 10.14
CA GLY A 163 -6.70 20.20 8.88
C GLY A 163 -6.76 18.67 8.93
N THR A 164 -6.24 18.06 10.00
CA THR A 164 -6.29 16.61 10.24
C THR A 164 -7.74 16.14 10.37
N LEU A 165 -8.58 16.84 11.14
CA LEU A 165 -9.98 16.46 11.33
C LEU A 165 -10.76 16.51 10.02
N LEU A 166 -10.62 17.58 9.24
CA LEU A 166 -11.25 17.70 7.93
C LEU A 166 -10.71 16.66 6.94
N GLY A 167 -9.39 16.43 6.94
CA GLY A 167 -8.74 15.43 6.10
C GLY A 167 -9.25 14.01 6.39
N CYS A 168 -9.34 13.63 7.66
CA CYS A 168 -9.89 12.33 8.08
C CYS A 168 -11.36 12.19 7.71
N LEU A 169 -12.18 13.24 7.88
CA LEU A 169 -13.59 13.21 7.50
C LEU A 169 -13.77 13.05 5.98
N ILE A 170 -13.00 13.79 5.18
CA ILE A 170 -13.03 13.69 3.72
C ILE A 170 -12.54 12.30 3.28
N GLY A 171 -11.43 11.82 3.84
CA GLY A 171 -10.88 10.50 3.54
C GLY A 171 -11.86 9.37 3.87
N PHE A 172 -12.45 9.40 5.08
CA PHE A 172 -13.49 8.45 5.48
C PHE A 172 -14.71 8.52 4.57
N GLY A 173 -15.17 9.72 4.22
CA GLY A 173 -16.30 9.91 3.31
C GLY A 173 -16.03 9.32 1.92
N LEU A 174 -14.82 9.50 1.38
CA LEU A 174 -14.41 8.90 0.10
C LEU A 174 -14.36 7.37 0.19
N CYS A 175 -13.77 6.80 1.25
CA CYS A 175 -13.72 5.36 1.45
C CYS A 175 -15.12 4.75 1.59
N PHE A 176 -16.02 5.41 2.33
CA PHE A 176 -17.41 4.98 2.49
C PHE A 176 -18.17 5.00 1.17
N VAL A 177 -17.97 6.05 0.37
CA VAL A 177 -18.60 6.18 -0.95
C VAL A 177 -18.05 5.12 -1.92
N GLN A 178 -16.75 4.85 -1.92
CA GLN A 178 -16.15 3.78 -2.72
C GLN A 178 -16.69 2.41 -2.31
N GLN A 179 -16.79 2.10 -1.03
CA GLN A 179 -17.33 0.83 -0.53
C GLN A 179 -18.81 0.63 -0.89
N ARG A 180 -19.59 1.72 -0.97
CA ARG A 180 -21.04 1.65 -1.22
C ARG A 180 -21.40 1.62 -2.70
N PHE A 181 -20.62 2.28 -3.55
CA PHE A 181 -20.95 2.55 -4.95
C PHE A 181 -19.94 2.00 -5.96
N ASP A 182 -18.82 1.39 -5.50
CA ASP A 182 -17.82 0.76 -6.36
C ASP A 182 -17.35 1.65 -7.53
N LEU A 183 -17.22 2.97 -7.28
CA LEU A 183 -16.99 4.00 -8.30
C LEU A 183 -15.73 3.76 -9.13
N ILE A 184 -14.68 3.24 -8.49
CA ILE A 184 -13.46 2.78 -9.16
C ILE A 184 -13.62 1.28 -9.43
N ALA A 185 -14.25 0.96 -10.56
CA ALA A 185 -14.28 -0.39 -11.10
C ALA A 185 -12.94 -0.69 -11.77
N ILE A 186 -12.33 -1.82 -11.42
CA ILE A 186 -11.14 -2.30 -12.12
C ILE A 186 -11.62 -3.06 -13.36
N PRO A 187 -11.01 -2.86 -14.55
CA PRO A 187 -11.29 -3.68 -15.72
C PRO A 187 -11.13 -5.16 -15.35
N GLY A 188 -12.26 -5.89 -15.37
CA GLY A 188 -12.33 -7.29 -14.94
C GLY A 188 -11.63 -8.28 -15.88
N ASP A 189 -11.04 -7.79 -16.96
CA ASP A 189 -10.19 -8.53 -17.89
C ASP A 189 -8.77 -8.77 -17.35
N VAL A 190 -8.32 -8.02 -16.34
CA VAL A 190 -6.97 -8.16 -15.74
C VAL A 190 -7.00 -8.49 -14.24
N TYR A 191 -8.04 -8.09 -13.50
CA TYR A 191 -8.15 -8.34 -12.06
C TYR A 191 -9.53 -8.89 -11.68
N PHE A 192 -9.56 -10.01 -10.95
CA PHE A 192 -10.76 -10.74 -10.51
C PHE A 192 -11.71 -10.01 -9.57
N ILE A 193 -11.35 -8.80 -9.14
CA ILE A 193 -12.14 -8.04 -8.18
C ILE A 193 -12.86 -6.95 -8.94
N SER A 194 -14.19 -6.98 -8.90
CA SER A 194 -15.07 -6.03 -9.61
C SER A 194 -14.87 -4.59 -9.13
N SER A 195 -14.31 -4.42 -7.94
CA SER A 195 -13.98 -3.13 -7.33
C SER A 195 -12.80 -3.26 -6.38
N LEU A 196 -12.08 -2.16 -6.17
CA LEU A 196 -10.95 -2.14 -5.25
C LEU A 196 -11.48 -2.31 -3.81
N PRO A 197 -11.19 -3.42 -3.11
CA PRO A 197 -11.71 -3.65 -1.78
C PRO A 197 -11.03 -2.67 -0.82
N VAL A 198 -11.83 -1.75 -0.26
CA VAL A 198 -11.35 -0.79 0.72
C VAL A 198 -11.64 -1.35 2.11
N ASP A 199 -10.59 -1.82 2.79
CA ASP A 199 -10.68 -2.14 4.20
C ASP A 199 -10.37 -0.89 5.02
N MET A 200 -11.32 -0.47 5.86
CA MET A 200 -11.21 0.75 6.66
C MET A 200 -10.80 0.39 8.07
N GLU A 201 -9.50 0.24 8.30
CA GLU A 201 -8.98 0.02 9.64
C GLU A 201 -8.90 1.32 10.44
N VAL A 202 -9.53 1.34 11.61
CA VAL A 202 -9.50 2.51 12.52
C VAL A 202 -8.07 2.88 12.93
N LEU A 203 -7.20 1.87 13.01
CA LEU A 203 -5.79 2.05 13.35
C LEU A 203 -5.06 2.93 12.31
N ASP A 204 -5.35 2.75 11.02
CA ASP A 204 -4.74 3.56 9.96
C ASP A 204 -5.12 5.03 10.07
N PHE A 205 -6.41 5.31 10.29
CA PHE A 205 -6.87 6.68 10.51
C PHE A 205 -6.22 7.31 11.76
N ALA A 206 -6.10 6.54 12.84
CA ALA A 206 -5.48 7.01 14.08
C ALA A 206 -3.97 7.31 13.88
N LEU A 207 -3.24 6.44 13.17
CA LEU A 207 -1.83 6.62 12.87
C LEU A 207 -1.60 7.84 11.97
N VAL A 208 -2.40 7.99 10.91
CA VAL A 208 -2.34 9.16 10.02
C VAL A 208 -2.62 10.45 10.79
N ALA A 209 -3.64 10.46 11.64
CA ALA A 209 -3.96 11.61 12.47
C ALA A 209 -2.81 11.98 13.42
N LEU A 210 -2.23 10.98 14.09
CA LEU A 210 -1.11 11.18 15.01
C LEU A 210 0.12 11.73 14.29
N ILE A 211 0.50 11.13 13.15
CA ILE A 211 1.66 11.56 12.35
C ILE A 211 1.44 12.99 11.82
N SER A 212 0.24 13.30 11.33
CA SER A 212 -0.11 14.63 10.83
C SER A 212 0.05 15.72 11.90
N VAL A 213 -0.43 15.45 13.12
CA VAL A 213 -0.28 16.36 14.27
C VAL A 213 1.18 16.53 14.66
N ILE A 214 1.95 15.44 14.71
CA ILE A 214 3.39 15.48 15.02
C ILE A 214 4.13 16.36 14.00
N ILE A 215 3.86 16.19 12.71
CA ILE A 215 4.48 16.98 11.65
C ILE A 215 4.11 18.46 11.81
N CYS A 216 2.83 18.78 11.99
CA CYS A 216 2.37 20.16 12.19
C CYS A 216 3.05 20.83 13.40
N LEU A 217 3.14 20.10 14.52
CA LEU A 217 3.86 20.56 15.71
C LEU A 217 5.34 20.79 15.41
N ALA A 218 6.03 19.82 14.80
CA ALA A 218 7.44 19.94 14.44
C ALA A 218 7.70 21.16 13.55
N THR A 219 6.84 21.39 12.56
CA THR A 219 6.90 22.55 11.67
C THR A 219 6.65 23.87 12.41
N SER A 220 5.74 23.91 13.38
CA SER A 220 5.40 25.13 14.14
C SER A 220 6.50 25.58 15.12
N ILE A 221 7.37 24.67 15.57
CA ILE A 221 8.41 24.98 16.57
C ILE A 221 9.42 26.00 16.03
N TYR A 222 9.83 25.88 14.77
CA TYR A 222 10.80 26.80 14.16
C TYR A 222 10.29 28.26 14.11
N PRO A 223 9.13 28.58 13.51
CA PRO A 223 8.58 29.93 13.50
C PRO A 223 8.26 30.44 14.91
N ALA A 224 7.74 29.60 15.81
CA ALA A 224 7.44 30.01 17.17
C ALA A 224 8.71 30.45 17.93
N ARG A 225 9.83 29.73 17.76
CA ARG A 225 11.13 30.15 18.33
C ARG A 225 11.60 31.47 17.74
N LYS A 226 11.47 31.64 16.42
CA LYS A 226 11.84 32.89 15.72
C LYS A 226 11.02 34.08 16.23
N ALA A 227 9.70 33.91 16.37
CA ALA A 227 8.78 34.93 16.88
C ALA A 227 9.10 35.37 18.31
N SER A 228 9.33 34.41 19.19
CA SER A 228 9.56 34.66 20.62
C SER A 228 10.84 35.48 20.89
N ARG A 229 11.80 35.46 19.96
CA ARG A 229 13.10 36.13 20.07
C ARG A 229 13.15 37.50 19.38
N LEU A 230 12.07 37.96 18.77
CA LEU A 230 12.01 39.29 18.16
C LEU A 230 12.12 40.37 19.25
N MET A 231 13.10 41.26 19.10
CA MET A 231 13.33 42.33 20.07
C MET A 231 12.34 43.49 19.83
N PRO A 232 11.82 44.13 20.89
CA PRO A 232 10.86 45.24 20.76
C PRO A 232 11.36 46.41 19.89
N VAL A 233 12.67 46.67 19.89
CA VAL A 233 13.31 47.73 19.08
C VAL A 233 13.22 47.44 17.57
N GLU A 234 13.29 46.16 17.16
CA GLU A 234 13.16 45.78 15.75
C GLU A 234 11.70 45.85 15.28
N ALA A 235 10.75 45.57 16.19
CA ALA A 235 9.31 45.66 15.91
C ALA A 235 8.86 47.10 15.62
N ILE A 236 9.38 48.07 16.38
CA ILE A 236 9.02 49.49 16.24
C ILE A 236 9.68 50.10 15.00
N ARG A 237 10.89 49.65 14.64
CA ARG A 237 11.60 50.12 13.43
C ARG A 237 10.94 49.69 12.12
N TYR A 238 9.97 48.76 12.15
CA TYR A 238 9.19 48.35 10.99
C TYR A 238 7.91 49.19 10.80
N ILE A 239 7.51 49.95 11.81
CA ILE A 239 6.32 50.83 11.81
C ILE A 239 6.68 52.24 11.29
N MET A 240 7.96 52.61 11.33
CA MET A 240 8.52 53.87 10.81
C MET A 240 9.12 53.67 9.42
#